data_AF-A0A656JUA2-F1
#
_entry.id   AF-A0A656JUA2-F1
#
_cell.length_a   1.000
_cell.length_b   1.000
_cell.length_c   1.000
_cell.angle_alpha   90.00
_cell.angle_beta   90.00
_cell.angle_gamma   90.00
#
_symmetry.space_group_name_H-M   'P 1'
#
loop_
_entity.id
_entity.type
_entity.pdbx_description
1 polymer ?
#
loop_
_entity_poly.entity_id
_entity_poly.type
_entity_poly.pdbx_seq_one_letter_code
_entity_poly.pdbx_strand_id
1 'polypeptide(L)'
;MEQVSERTTLSTTGYQTAMGRLNKPEKSDADALMTMRRAQQYTDSAKRTYISETLMNLADLQQRKIYRTNSGNLRGAIEMTPTQLTDCVQKCREEGFSNCDIQALEIGLHLRHKLGISDFTIYSNRKLSHNYVVIHPSNEFPKGAIVDSWTGQGVVELDFKTRLKFKHREENYAVNANMHEWIERYGQAHVID
;
A
#
# COMPACT_ATOMS: atom_id res chain seq x y z
N MET A 1 9.81 19.19 -2.00
CA MET A 1 8.81 18.24 -2.55
C MET A 1 9.06 16.92 -1.86
N GLU A 2 8.17 16.54 -0.94
CA GLU A 2 8.28 15.25 -0.22
C GLU A 2 7.76 14.13 -1.13
N GLN A 3 8.54 13.07 -1.29
CA GLN A 3 8.12 11.94 -2.12
C GLN A 3 7.00 11.14 -1.42
N VAL A 4 6.12 10.47 -2.18
CA VAL A 4 5.04 9.61 -1.62
C VAL A 4 5.57 8.59 -0.61
N SER A 5 6.79 8.09 -0.80
CA SER A 5 7.48 7.17 0.13
C SER A 5 7.83 7.79 1.48
N GLU A 6 8.00 9.11 1.54
CA GLU A 6 8.29 9.89 2.75
C GLU A 6 7.00 10.29 3.48
N ARG A 7 5.89 10.45 2.76
CA ARG A 7 4.60 10.85 3.32
C ARG A 7 3.96 9.80 4.22
N THR A 8 4.10 8.51 3.91
CA THR A 8 3.58 7.47 4.80
C THR A 8 4.67 6.58 5.38
N THR A 9 4.95 6.83 6.65
CA THR A 9 5.91 6.06 7.45
C THR A 9 5.28 5.34 8.64
N LEU A 10 3.96 5.49 8.86
CA LEU A 10 3.22 4.77 9.89
C LEU A 10 2.20 3.80 9.27
N SER A 11 2.15 2.59 9.82
CA SER A 11 1.22 1.53 9.41
C SER A 11 1.17 0.44 10.48
N THR A 12 0.00 -0.02 10.90
CA THR A 12 -0.12 -1.11 11.89
C THR A 12 0.45 -2.41 11.35
N THR A 13 -0.06 -2.84 10.19
CA THR A 13 0.44 -4.06 9.51
C THR A 13 1.89 -3.90 9.08
N GLY A 14 2.30 -2.68 8.67
CA GLY A 14 3.67 -2.40 8.26
C GLY A 14 4.64 -2.59 9.42
N TYR A 15 4.31 -2.06 10.60
CA TYR A 15 5.08 -2.25 11.83
C TYR A 15 5.13 -3.72 12.27
N GLN A 16 4.02 -4.45 12.23
CA GLN A 16 3.99 -5.88 12.57
C GLN A 16 4.89 -6.70 11.63
N THR A 17 4.81 -6.42 10.33
CA THR A 17 5.64 -7.08 9.31
C THR A 17 7.12 -6.72 9.48
N ALA A 18 7.41 -5.45 9.80
CA ALA A 18 8.74 -4.95 10.06
C ALA A 18 9.41 -5.67 11.23
N MET A 19 8.72 -5.85 12.36
CA MET A 19 9.26 -6.63 13.49
C MET A 19 9.64 -8.05 13.07
N GLY A 20 8.79 -8.71 12.26
CA GLY A 20 9.10 -10.04 11.72
C GLY A 20 10.31 -10.05 10.80
N ARG A 21 10.49 -9.01 9.99
CA ARG A 21 11.66 -8.84 9.11
C ARG A 21 12.94 -8.59 9.89
N LEU A 22 12.90 -7.71 10.89
CA LEU A 22 14.05 -7.37 11.73
C LEU A 22 14.52 -8.57 12.57
N ASN A 23 13.62 -9.46 12.97
CA ASN A 23 13.94 -10.71 13.67
C ASN A 23 14.53 -11.80 12.74
N LYS A 24 14.54 -11.58 11.42
CA LYS A 24 15.10 -12.50 10.42
C LYS A 24 16.05 -11.77 9.47
N PRO A 25 17.14 -11.19 9.98
CA PRO A 25 18.05 -10.35 9.19
C PRO A 25 18.81 -11.16 8.12
N GLU A 26 18.92 -12.48 8.27
CA GLU A 26 19.61 -13.38 7.36
C GLU A 26 18.95 -13.52 5.98
N LYS A 27 17.64 -13.23 5.88
CA LYS A 27 16.96 -13.22 4.58
C LYS A 27 17.42 -12.02 3.75
N SER A 28 17.66 -12.22 2.47
CA SER A 28 17.92 -11.11 1.54
C SER A 28 16.63 -10.31 1.28
N ASP A 29 16.77 -9.04 0.88
CA ASP A 29 15.62 -8.21 0.48
C ASP A 29 14.91 -8.75 -0.77
N ALA A 30 15.63 -9.49 -1.62
CA ALA A 30 15.06 -10.12 -2.81
C ALA A 30 14.09 -11.26 -2.43
N ASP A 31 14.35 -11.95 -1.33
CA ASP A 31 13.59 -13.12 -0.88
C ASP A 31 12.57 -12.79 0.22
N ALA A 32 12.79 -11.70 0.96
CA ALA A 32 11.86 -11.18 1.94
C ALA A 32 10.71 -10.41 1.25
N LEU A 33 9.53 -10.41 1.88
CA LEU A 33 8.41 -9.59 1.42
C LEU A 33 8.75 -8.10 1.60
N MET A 34 9.21 -7.70 2.79
CA MET A 34 9.60 -6.33 3.14
C MET A 34 11.13 -6.16 3.18
N THR A 35 11.63 -5.03 2.66
CA THR A 35 13.06 -4.70 2.70
C THR A 35 13.51 -4.30 4.11
N MET A 36 14.78 -4.52 4.45
CA MET A 36 15.32 -4.08 5.76
C MET A 36 15.15 -2.58 5.97
N ARG A 37 15.42 -1.78 4.93
CA ARG A 37 15.27 -0.32 4.99
C ARG A 37 13.84 0.07 5.36
N ARG A 38 12.84 -0.55 4.71
CA ARG A 38 11.42 -0.24 4.98
C ARG A 38 10.98 -0.71 6.36
N ALA A 39 11.47 -1.88 6.80
CA ALA A 39 11.22 -2.38 8.14
C ALA A 39 11.77 -1.42 9.22
N GLN A 40 12.99 -0.91 9.01
CA GLN A 40 13.60 0.07 9.90
C GLN A 40 12.78 1.38 9.93
N GLN A 41 12.38 1.90 8.76
CA GLN A 41 11.55 3.10 8.66
C GLN A 41 10.23 2.98 9.45
N TYR A 42 9.47 1.89 9.26
CA TYR A 42 8.23 1.69 10.02
C TYR A 42 8.48 1.59 11.52
N THR A 43 9.54 0.89 11.91
CA THR A 43 9.87 0.70 13.33
C THR A 43 10.27 2.02 14.00
N ASP A 44 11.13 2.80 13.35
CA ASP A 44 11.64 4.07 13.89
C ASP A 44 10.56 5.14 13.92
N SER A 45 9.77 5.27 12.85
CA SER A 45 8.64 6.21 12.86
C SER A 45 7.62 5.84 13.94
N ALA A 46 7.22 4.57 14.04
CA ALA A 46 6.25 4.15 15.06
C ALA A 46 6.73 4.38 16.49
N LYS A 47 8.00 4.07 16.79
CA LYS A 47 8.58 4.28 18.13
C LYS A 47 8.83 5.76 18.46
N ARG A 48 9.10 6.60 17.45
CA ARG A 48 9.18 8.05 17.64
C ARG A 48 7.81 8.66 17.92
N THR A 49 6.76 8.19 17.25
CA THR A 49 5.39 8.69 17.44
C THR A 49 4.75 8.15 18.72
N TYR A 50 4.96 6.87 19.05
CA TYR A 50 4.35 6.20 20.19
C TYR A 50 5.40 5.54 21.08
N ILE A 51 5.72 6.22 22.18
CA ILE A 51 6.78 5.86 23.14
C ILE A 51 6.48 4.51 23.84
N SER A 52 5.21 4.25 24.15
CA SER A 52 4.74 3.01 24.75
C SER A 52 3.51 2.48 24.02
N GLU A 53 3.21 1.19 24.21
CA GLU A 53 2.02 0.53 23.66
C GLU A 53 1.85 0.75 22.13
N THR A 54 2.98 0.80 21.40
CA THR A 54 3.05 1.20 20.00
C THR A 54 2.04 0.47 19.11
N LEU A 55 1.88 -0.85 19.27
CA LEU A 55 0.90 -1.63 18.49
C LEU A 55 -0.55 -1.25 18.78
N MET A 56 -0.88 -1.01 20.05
CA MET A 56 -2.24 -0.63 20.46
C MET A 56 -2.58 0.74 19.89
N ASN A 57 -1.66 1.70 20.00
CA ASN A 57 -1.81 3.04 19.46
C ASN A 57 -1.95 3.05 17.93
N LEU A 58 -1.15 2.24 17.22
CA LEU A 58 -1.29 2.07 15.78
C LEU A 58 -2.63 1.43 15.39
N ALA A 59 -3.09 0.41 16.13
CA ALA A 59 -4.38 -0.23 15.89
C ALA A 59 -5.55 0.74 16.08
N ASP A 60 -5.52 1.56 17.14
CA ASP A 60 -6.49 2.62 17.37
C ASP A 60 -6.48 3.67 16.25
N LEU A 61 -5.28 4.10 15.83
CA LEU A 61 -5.14 5.03 14.70
C LEU A 61 -5.74 4.44 13.42
N GLN A 62 -5.48 3.15 13.12
CA GLN A 62 -6.06 2.46 11.97
C GLN A 62 -7.58 2.42 12.03
N GLN A 63 -8.15 2.10 13.20
CA GLN A 63 -9.58 2.05 13.39
C GLN A 63 -10.23 3.42 13.17
N ARG A 64 -9.60 4.50 13.69
CA ARG A 64 -10.12 5.86 13.59
C ARG A 64 -9.96 6.49 12.20
N LYS A 65 -8.83 6.25 11.53
CA LYS A 65 -8.46 6.98 10.31
C LYS A 65 -8.73 6.22 9.03
N ILE A 66 -8.66 4.88 9.08
CA ILE A 66 -8.98 4.05 7.91
C ILE A 66 -10.37 3.46 8.07
N TYR A 67 -10.65 2.71 9.14
CA TYR A 67 -11.88 1.90 9.14
C TYR A 67 -13.16 2.69 9.40
N ARG A 68 -13.10 3.76 10.20
CA ARG A 68 -14.27 4.56 10.53
C ARG A 68 -14.63 5.51 9.38
N THR A 69 -15.64 5.11 8.62
CA THR A 69 -16.25 5.95 7.60
C THR A 69 -17.05 7.11 8.22
N ASN A 70 -17.34 8.15 7.44
CA ASN A 70 -18.15 9.29 7.88
C ASN A 70 -19.58 8.92 8.28
N SER A 71 -20.09 7.76 7.85
CA SER A 71 -21.38 7.23 8.30
C SER A 71 -21.29 6.46 9.63
N GLY A 72 -20.13 6.43 10.28
CA GLY A 72 -19.88 5.71 11.53
C GLY A 72 -19.62 4.20 11.37
N ASN A 73 -19.74 3.64 10.16
CA ASN A 73 -19.51 2.22 9.91
C ASN A 73 -18.02 1.91 9.83
N LEU A 74 -17.64 0.71 10.30
CA LEU A 74 -16.29 0.16 10.11
C LEU A 74 -16.21 -0.57 8.76
N ARG A 75 -15.33 -0.12 7.87
CA ARG A 75 -15.08 -0.76 6.56
C ARG A 75 -13.61 -0.71 6.21
N GLY A 76 -13.07 -1.81 5.67
CA GLY A 76 -11.74 -1.78 5.05
C GLY A 76 -11.77 -0.89 3.80
N ALA A 77 -10.64 -0.27 3.44
CA ALA A 77 -10.58 0.58 2.24
C ALA A 77 -10.95 -0.20 0.96
N ILE A 78 -10.70 -1.51 0.91
CA ILE A 78 -11.17 -2.39 -0.15
C ILE A 78 -12.71 -2.45 -0.31
N GLU A 79 -13.46 -2.17 0.75
CA GLU A 79 -14.94 -2.24 0.79
C GLU A 79 -15.61 -0.86 0.71
N MET A 80 -14.80 0.20 0.66
CA MET A 80 -15.28 1.58 0.61
C MET A 80 -15.77 1.93 -0.79
N THR A 81 -16.85 2.71 -0.86
CA THR A 81 -17.25 3.35 -2.11
C THR A 81 -16.23 4.43 -2.50
N PRO A 82 -16.19 4.87 -3.77
CA PRO A 82 -15.31 5.97 -4.17
C PRO A 82 -15.43 7.22 -3.29
N THR A 83 -16.63 7.67 -2.94
CA THR A 83 -16.80 8.84 -2.05
C THR A 83 -16.17 8.62 -0.65
N GLN A 84 -16.26 7.40 -0.11
CA GLN A 84 -15.64 7.06 1.17
C GLN A 84 -14.11 7.00 1.07
N LEU A 85 -13.57 6.56 -0.07
CA LEU A 85 -12.14 6.54 -0.33
C LEU A 85 -11.53 7.95 -0.32
N THR A 86 -12.22 8.96 -0.86
CA THR A 86 -11.75 10.36 -0.83
C THR A 86 -11.43 10.82 0.60
N ASP A 87 -12.38 10.63 1.51
CA ASP A 87 -12.25 11.02 2.91
C ASP A 87 -11.18 10.21 3.65
N CYS A 88 -11.10 8.90 3.37
CA CYS A 88 -10.09 8.02 3.94
C CYS A 88 -8.66 8.42 3.52
N VAL A 89 -8.44 8.68 2.22
CA VAL A 89 -7.16 9.14 1.69
C VAL A 89 -6.73 10.45 2.33
N GLN A 90 -7.65 11.41 2.48
CA GLN A 90 -7.36 12.69 3.12
C GLN A 90 -6.89 12.47 4.57
N LYS A 91 -7.65 11.73 5.38
CA LYS A 91 -7.28 11.41 6.78
C LYS A 91 -5.92 10.71 6.88
N CYS A 92 -5.63 9.79 5.96
CA CYS A 92 -4.35 9.08 5.91
C CYS A 92 -3.17 10.02 5.62
N ARG A 93 -3.35 10.95 4.68
CA ARG A 93 -2.32 11.95 4.33
C ARG A 93 -2.05 12.92 5.47
N GLU A 94 -3.08 13.41 6.15
CA GLU A 94 -2.96 14.33 7.29
C GLU A 94 -2.15 13.73 8.46
N GLU A 95 -2.29 12.43 8.69
CA GLU A 95 -1.62 11.72 9.80
C GLU A 95 -0.28 11.07 9.40
N GLY A 96 0.08 11.10 8.12
CA GLY A 96 1.22 10.34 7.60
C GLY A 96 1.11 8.83 7.82
N PHE A 97 -0.13 8.30 7.83
CA PHE A 97 -0.49 6.92 8.19
C PHE A 97 -1.29 6.24 7.08
N SER A 98 -0.92 5.01 6.71
CA SER A 98 -1.69 4.23 5.74
C SER A 98 -1.40 2.73 5.83
N ASN A 99 -2.36 1.93 5.37
CA ASN A 99 -2.19 0.49 5.18
C ASN A 99 -1.88 0.17 3.71
N CYS A 100 -1.72 -1.12 3.39
CA CYS A 100 -1.44 -1.56 2.02
C CYS A 100 -2.51 -1.16 1.00
N ASP A 101 -3.78 -1.08 1.41
CA ASP A 101 -4.89 -0.65 0.55
C ASP A 101 -4.66 0.79 0.04
N ILE A 102 -4.46 1.72 0.97
CA ILE A 102 -4.31 3.14 0.64
C ILE A 102 -2.98 3.39 -0.09
N GLN A 103 -1.90 2.69 0.24
CA GLN A 103 -0.65 2.83 -0.53
C GLN A 103 -0.79 2.31 -1.96
N ALA A 104 -1.51 1.20 -2.19
CA ALA A 104 -1.78 0.73 -3.55
C ALA A 104 -2.66 1.71 -4.34
N LEU A 105 -3.66 2.31 -3.68
CA LEU A 105 -4.49 3.37 -4.26
C LEU A 105 -3.66 4.59 -4.66
N GLU A 106 -2.78 5.07 -3.77
CA GLU A 106 -1.88 6.19 -4.03
C GLU A 106 -0.91 5.89 -5.18
N ILE A 107 -0.37 4.67 -5.27
CA ILE A 107 0.45 4.27 -6.41
C ILE A 107 -0.35 4.35 -7.71
N GLY A 108 -1.53 3.74 -7.76
CA GLY A 108 -2.38 3.76 -8.96
C GLY A 108 -2.75 5.19 -9.39
N LEU A 109 -3.04 6.05 -8.43
CA LEU A 109 -3.28 7.48 -8.64
C LEU A 109 -2.11 8.15 -9.38
N HIS A 110 -0.88 7.93 -8.91
CA HIS A 110 0.31 8.56 -9.49
C HIS A 110 0.72 7.93 -10.82
N LEU A 111 0.60 6.60 -10.98
CA LEU A 111 0.82 5.94 -12.26
C LEU A 111 -0.03 6.59 -13.34
N ARG A 112 -1.33 6.76 -13.07
CA ARG A 112 -2.27 7.34 -14.02
C ARG A 112 -2.03 8.82 -14.28
N HIS A 113 -2.13 9.62 -13.23
CA HIS A 113 -2.30 11.08 -13.37
C HIS A 113 -0.99 11.85 -13.36
N LYS A 114 0.13 11.21 -13.00
CA LYS A 114 1.46 11.83 -13.00
C LYS A 114 2.40 11.23 -14.02
N LEU A 115 2.40 9.90 -14.17
CA LEU A 115 3.29 9.19 -15.09
C LEU A 115 2.63 8.84 -16.43
N GLY A 116 1.30 9.00 -16.56
CA GLY A 116 0.59 8.69 -17.79
C GLY A 116 0.46 7.19 -18.09
N ILE A 117 0.72 6.31 -17.11
CA ILE A 117 0.58 4.87 -17.22
C ILE A 117 -0.86 4.51 -16.82
N SER A 118 -1.69 4.18 -17.80
CA SER A 118 -3.10 3.81 -17.59
C SER A 118 -3.33 2.30 -17.55
N ASP A 119 -2.44 1.50 -18.13
CA ASP A 119 -2.59 0.05 -18.22
C ASP A 119 -2.02 -0.66 -16.97
N PHE A 120 -2.75 -0.57 -15.88
CA PHE A 120 -2.42 -1.23 -14.62
C PHE A 120 -3.66 -1.77 -13.90
N THR A 121 -3.44 -2.62 -12.90
CA THR A 121 -4.50 -3.16 -12.05
C THR A 121 -4.10 -3.18 -10.59
N ILE A 122 -4.94 -2.60 -9.74
CA ILE A 122 -4.84 -2.75 -8.28
C ILE A 122 -5.46 -4.09 -7.89
N TYR A 123 -4.63 -4.98 -7.37
CA TYR A 123 -5.05 -6.30 -6.90
C TYR A 123 -5.11 -6.36 -5.39
N SER A 124 -6.13 -7.05 -4.89
CA SER A 124 -6.24 -7.44 -3.49
C SER A 124 -5.97 -8.92 -3.33
N ASN A 125 -4.81 -9.26 -2.77
CA ASN A 125 -4.40 -10.66 -2.57
C ASN A 125 -4.85 -11.15 -1.19
N ARG A 126 -5.87 -12.02 -1.18
CA ARG A 126 -6.47 -12.58 0.03
C ARG A 126 -5.55 -13.59 0.73
N LYS A 127 -4.65 -14.24 -0.02
CA LYS A 127 -3.70 -15.23 0.52
C LYS A 127 -2.51 -14.60 1.24
N LEU A 128 -2.22 -13.33 0.94
CA LEU A 128 -1.21 -12.52 1.62
C LEU A 128 -1.81 -11.44 2.53
N SER A 129 -3.12 -11.20 2.44
CA SER A 129 -3.78 -10.04 3.05
C SER A 129 -3.08 -8.74 2.68
N HIS A 130 -2.74 -8.59 1.40
CA HIS A 130 -1.92 -7.46 0.89
C HIS A 130 -2.44 -6.99 -0.46
N ASN A 131 -2.37 -5.67 -0.68
CA ASN A 131 -2.72 -5.04 -1.95
C ASN A 131 -1.49 -4.44 -2.61
N TYR A 132 -1.44 -4.53 -3.93
CA TYR A 132 -0.35 -4.01 -4.74
C TYR A 132 -0.87 -3.68 -6.13
N VAL A 133 -0.09 -2.91 -6.89
CA VAL A 133 -0.42 -2.55 -8.27
C VAL A 133 0.38 -3.44 -9.22
N VAL A 134 -0.24 -3.89 -10.30
CA VAL A 134 0.43 -4.57 -11.41
C VAL A 134 0.32 -3.69 -12.65
N ILE A 135 1.45 -3.30 -13.21
CA ILE A 135 1.53 -2.75 -14.56
C ILE A 135 1.53 -3.92 -15.54
N HIS A 136 0.62 -3.89 -16.52
CA HIS A 136 0.51 -4.95 -17.52
C HIS A 136 1.70 -4.94 -18.49
N PRO A 137 1.97 -6.05 -19.20
CA PRO A 137 3.07 -6.11 -20.16
C PRO A 137 3.05 -4.96 -21.17
N SER A 138 4.18 -4.28 -21.30
CA SER A 138 4.37 -3.13 -22.20
C SER A 138 5.78 -3.13 -22.78
N ASN A 139 6.11 -2.14 -23.62
CA ASN A 139 7.47 -1.98 -24.14
C ASN A 139 8.50 -1.70 -23.03
N GLU A 140 8.09 -1.00 -21.98
CA GLU A 140 8.94 -0.66 -20.82
C GLU A 140 9.03 -1.82 -19.82
N PHE A 141 7.94 -2.58 -19.67
CA PHE A 141 7.87 -3.75 -18.79
C PHE A 141 7.40 -4.97 -19.59
N PRO A 142 8.28 -5.67 -20.34
CA PRO A 142 7.88 -6.76 -21.23
C PRO A 142 7.15 -7.92 -20.55
N LYS A 143 7.39 -8.14 -19.25
CA LYS A 143 6.70 -9.17 -18.44
C LYS A 143 5.62 -8.60 -17.52
N GLY A 144 5.38 -7.29 -17.59
CA GLY A 144 4.68 -6.52 -16.55
C GLY A 144 5.54 -6.31 -15.31
N ALA A 145 5.00 -5.55 -14.35
CA ALA A 145 5.70 -5.24 -13.10
C ALA A 145 4.73 -5.16 -11.91
N ILE A 146 5.19 -5.54 -10.73
CA ILE A 146 4.52 -5.20 -9.46
C ILE A 146 5.10 -3.89 -8.94
N VAL A 147 4.21 -2.99 -8.51
CA VAL A 147 4.57 -1.77 -7.80
C VAL A 147 4.00 -1.87 -6.38
N ASP A 148 4.90 -1.84 -5.40
CA ASP A 148 4.60 -1.96 -3.98
C ASP A 148 5.58 -1.14 -3.13
N SER A 149 5.15 0.06 -2.76
CA SER A 149 5.88 0.97 -1.88
C SER A 149 5.73 0.59 -0.40
N TRP A 150 4.68 -0.14 -0.03
CA TRP A 150 4.42 -0.54 1.35
C TRP A 150 5.49 -1.51 1.85
N THR A 151 5.87 -2.50 1.04
CA THR A 151 6.99 -3.39 1.35
C THR A 151 8.37 -2.75 1.13
N GLY A 152 8.42 -1.62 0.43
CA GLY A 152 9.66 -0.95 0.04
C GLY A 152 10.40 -1.64 -1.10
N GLN A 153 9.75 -2.56 -1.82
CA GLN A 153 10.29 -3.21 -3.02
C GLN A 153 10.28 -2.27 -4.22
N GLY A 154 9.41 -1.24 -4.22
CA GLY A 154 9.32 -0.28 -5.30
C GLY A 154 8.69 -0.92 -6.53
N VAL A 155 9.38 -0.88 -7.67
CA VAL A 155 8.95 -1.52 -8.92
C VAL A 155 9.80 -2.76 -9.15
N VAL A 156 9.15 -3.92 -9.31
CA VAL A 156 9.82 -5.20 -9.57
C VAL A 156 9.17 -5.90 -10.77
N GLU A 157 9.99 -6.48 -11.65
CA GLU A 157 9.48 -7.23 -12.80
C GLU A 157 8.61 -8.42 -12.33
N LEU A 158 7.50 -8.66 -13.03
CA LEU A 158 6.55 -9.75 -12.72
C LEU A 158 7.05 -11.10 -13.29
N ASP A 159 8.29 -11.47 -12.94
CA ASP A 159 8.89 -12.75 -13.27
C ASP A 159 8.36 -13.90 -12.38
N PHE A 160 8.86 -15.11 -12.60
CA PHE A 160 8.46 -16.29 -11.83
C PHE A 160 8.72 -16.14 -10.32
N LYS A 161 9.88 -15.56 -9.94
CA LYS A 161 10.27 -15.38 -8.54
C LYS A 161 9.33 -14.39 -7.85
N THR A 162 9.08 -13.25 -8.46
CA THR A 162 8.17 -12.21 -7.96
C THR A 162 6.74 -12.73 -7.87
N ARG A 163 6.25 -13.46 -8.89
CA ARG A 163 4.92 -14.09 -8.86
C ARG A 163 4.76 -15.05 -7.67
N LEU A 164 5.77 -15.87 -7.38
CA LEU A 164 5.75 -16.75 -6.21
C LEU A 164 5.78 -15.97 -4.89
N LYS A 165 6.67 -14.97 -4.79
CA LYS A 165 6.80 -14.11 -3.60
C LYS A 165 5.49 -13.42 -3.25
N PHE A 166 4.83 -12.85 -4.25
CA PHE A 166 3.54 -12.16 -4.09
C PHE A 166 2.32 -13.09 -4.19
N LYS A 167 2.52 -14.41 -4.27
CA LYS A 167 1.46 -15.41 -4.50
C LYS A 167 0.47 -14.98 -5.59
N HIS A 168 1.00 -14.38 -6.66
CA HIS A 168 0.22 -13.78 -7.73
C HIS A 168 -0.31 -14.88 -8.65
N ARG A 169 -1.48 -15.42 -8.27
CA ARG A 169 -2.26 -16.42 -9.00
C ARG A 169 -3.73 -16.03 -8.90
N GLU A 170 -4.50 -16.23 -9.96
CA GLU A 170 -5.89 -15.79 -10.07
C GLU A 170 -6.76 -16.21 -8.87
N GLU A 171 -6.58 -17.43 -8.38
CA GLU A 171 -7.28 -17.97 -7.19
C GLU A 171 -7.04 -17.16 -5.89
N ASN A 172 -5.93 -16.40 -5.82
CA ASN A 172 -5.51 -15.71 -4.61
C ASN A 172 -5.91 -14.24 -4.59
N TYR A 173 -6.28 -13.64 -5.73
CA TYR A 173 -6.52 -12.21 -5.82
C TYR A 173 -7.86 -11.84 -6.47
N ALA A 174 -8.30 -10.61 -6.20
CA ALA A 174 -9.40 -9.97 -6.91
C ALA A 174 -8.99 -8.55 -7.34
N VAL A 175 -9.65 -8.04 -8.38
CA VAL A 175 -9.49 -6.64 -8.80
C VAL A 175 -10.26 -5.74 -7.85
N ASN A 176 -9.64 -4.63 -7.42
CA ASN A 176 -10.32 -3.63 -6.62
C ASN A 176 -11.02 -2.57 -7.51
N ALA A 177 -12.26 -2.85 -7.88
CA ALA A 177 -13.03 -1.99 -8.79
C ALA A 177 -13.28 -0.57 -8.23
N ASN A 178 -13.56 -0.45 -6.93
CA ASN A 178 -13.87 0.84 -6.30
C ASN A 178 -12.66 1.79 -6.32
N MET A 179 -11.45 1.25 -6.10
CA MET A 179 -10.21 2.02 -6.19
C MET A 179 -9.95 2.52 -7.61
N HIS A 180 -10.17 1.67 -8.62
CA HIS A 180 -10.07 2.08 -10.02
C HIS A 180 -11.08 3.17 -10.36
N GLU A 181 -12.36 2.97 -10.00
CA GLU A 181 -13.42 3.97 -10.20
C GLU A 181 -13.08 5.29 -9.51
N TRP A 182 -12.51 5.26 -8.31
CA TRP A 182 -12.07 6.45 -7.60
C TRP A 182 -10.94 7.19 -8.34
N ILE A 183 -9.92 6.48 -8.81
CA ILE A 183 -8.81 7.07 -9.57
C ILE A 183 -9.33 7.77 -10.83
N GLU A 184 -10.28 7.15 -11.55
CA GLU A 184 -10.87 7.72 -12.76
C GLU A 184 -11.66 8.98 -12.47
N ARG A 185 -12.54 8.93 -11.47
CA ARG A 185 -13.51 10.01 -11.20
C ARG A 185 -12.94 11.17 -10.41
N TYR A 186 -12.06 10.90 -9.46
CA TYR A 186 -11.58 11.88 -8.49
C TYR A 186 -10.06 12.06 -8.54
N GLY A 187 -9.32 11.11 -9.11
CA GLY A 187 -7.86 11.05 -8.96
C GLY A 187 -7.14 12.30 -9.46
N GLN A 188 -7.53 12.88 -10.59
CA GLN A 188 -6.85 14.06 -11.15
C GLN A 188 -6.77 15.23 -10.16
N ALA A 189 -7.81 15.44 -9.35
CA ALA A 189 -7.84 16.51 -8.34
C ALA A 189 -7.07 16.18 -7.05
N HIS A 190 -6.65 14.92 -6.88
CA HIS A 190 -6.02 14.40 -5.66
C HIS A 190 -4.57 13.96 -5.85
N VAL A 191 -4.05 13.99 -7.08
CA VAL A 191 -2.64 13.71 -7.35
C VAL A 191 -1.76 14.76 -6.66
N ILE A 192 -0.62 14.32 -6.14
CA ILE A 192 0.30 15.16 -5.38
C ILE A 192 1.68 15.17 -6.08
N ASP A 193 2.40 16.27 -5.90
CA ASP A 193 3.78 16.43 -6.40
C ASP A 193 4.81 15.61 -5.62
#